data_AF-A0A1I8A5B2-F1
#
_entry.id   AF-A0A1I8A5B2-F1
#
_cell.length_a   1.000
_cell.length_b   1.000
_cell.length_c   1.000
_cell.angle_alpha   90.00
_cell.angle_beta   90.00
_cell.angle_gamma   90.00
#
_symmetry.space_group_name_H-M   'P 1'
#
loop_
_entity.id
_entity.type
_entity.pdbx_description
1 polymer ?
#
loop_
_entity_poly.entity_id
_entity_poly.type
_entity_poly.pdbx_seq_one_letter_code
_entity_poly.pdbx_strand_id
1 'polypeptide(L)'
;MQAPKALRNSIARIWRYNYSFESSTRRQPVFGLVMPSSFIRKRVYGLIRTTFTPSQSSEDDTLGSGIEDVVGGRVAEHPTRVVDPNSTPSSDNSFISQCITAGRHGRQPLPEIYAGKTGLDLPVIHLQKLRVDVKATDTGPEGGLTQVEEMRRSPIVNMANLDDELNLSMDGELPSDDDEEDERVATLKVSRNKMLGSCSSIIGPNCQNHNFAGASKKNYSWEVRDEERATGLSVSLYEKNPVTGICAGTPIADVYGVIARENNGVLALADGVNWGEGARLAARCAVRGALDHLNQHIEDGLLHTTTDVFHCLLGAFHAGHALILQEGGLLTTLCVAVALPVKNSDAWVLCVCNVGDSLCFVFNESYGVREVTLASHDIGQMRDMRDAGGALGPVDGRNPQLQNLTCSMTFIEQGDLVFITSDGVSDNFDPVVGKFCVIKRTDTDKENTTTTSGDKKAVSVTVKDNGRDEEFARTRRCKATLPCVDALQRHELMLLRMNDIVLNGFQTAERDDATPQKKTITAGSLCHNLVQFAHQLSMAKRRTLEDPELYKNEKLSKSEERARRKMVRGKISEMPGKLDHASVVAYRVGWWDGQPDDLEYDEVKILK
;
A
#
# COMPACT_ATOMS: atom_id res chain seq x y z
N MET A 1 -28.12 -18.75 5.61
CA MET A 1 -27.95 -19.82 4.61
C MET A 1 -26.48 -19.90 4.22
N GLN A 2 -25.86 -21.06 4.45
CA GLN A 2 -24.41 -21.28 4.33
C GLN A 2 -23.98 -21.29 2.85
N ALA A 3 -22.94 -20.53 2.51
CA ALA A 3 -22.25 -20.68 1.22
C ALA A 3 -21.70 -22.13 1.10
N PRO A 4 -21.69 -22.74 -0.09
CA PRO A 4 -21.20 -24.10 -0.24
C PRO A 4 -19.72 -24.19 0.16
N LYS A 5 -19.41 -25.01 1.17
CA LYS A 5 -18.03 -25.34 1.62
C LYS A 5 -17.06 -25.65 0.46
N ALA A 6 -17.58 -26.13 -0.67
CA ALA A 6 -16.81 -26.44 -1.88
C ALA A 6 -16.15 -25.22 -2.55
N LEU A 7 -16.77 -24.04 -2.55
CA LEU A 7 -16.22 -22.87 -3.25
C LEU A 7 -15.12 -22.16 -2.44
N ARG A 8 -15.27 -22.10 -1.10
CA ARG A 8 -14.22 -21.64 -0.18
C ARG A 8 -12.98 -22.55 -0.25
N ASN A 9 -13.19 -23.86 -0.38
CA ASN A 9 -12.09 -24.82 -0.54
C ASN A 9 -11.42 -24.75 -1.91
N SER A 10 -12.10 -24.33 -2.99
CA SER A 10 -11.48 -24.20 -4.32
C SER A 10 -10.57 -22.96 -4.45
N ILE A 11 -10.94 -21.84 -3.82
CA ILE A 11 -10.08 -20.65 -3.73
C ILE A 11 -8.91 -20.95 -2.77
N ALA A 12 -9.12 -21.59 -1.62
CA ALA A 12 -7.98 -21.99 -0.78
C ALA A 12 -7.06 -23.04 -1.46
N ARG A 13 -7.61 -23.99 -2.22
CA ARG A 13 -6.83 -25.07 -2.85
C ARG A 13 -6.01 -24.63 -4.04
N ILE A 14 -6.54 -23.82 -4.97
CA ILE A 14 -5.79 -23.43 -6.19
C ILE A 14 -4.62 -22.49 -5.85
N TRP A 15 -4.79 -21.65 -4.83
CA TRP A 15 -3.80 -20.69 -4.39
C TRP A 15 -2.66 -21.35 -3.59
N ARG A 16 -2.94 -22.51 -2.98
CA ARG A 16 -1.97 -23.33 -2.23
C ARG A 16 -1.35 -24.47 -3.06
N TYR A 17 -2.03 -24.97 -4.11
CA TYR A 17 -1.55 -26.12 -4.90
C TYR A 17 -0.38 -25.81 -5.85
N ASN A 18 -0.16 -24.57 -6.25
CA ASN A 18 0.98 -24.23 -7.12
C ASN A 18 2.34 -24.29 -6.42
N TYR A 19 2.39 -24.58 -5.12
CA TYR A 19 3.61 -24.55 -4.31
C TYR A 19 3.93 -25.84 -3.55
N SER A 20 3.18 -26.94 -3.76
CA SER A 20 3.59 -28.27 -3.29
C SER A 20 4.37 -29.02 -4.38
N PHE A 21 5.70 -29.03 -4.27
CA PHE A 21 6.52 -30.04 -4.93
C PHE A 21 6.75 -31.19 -3.94
N GLU A 22 6.04 -32.30 -4.11
CA GLU A 22 6.56 -33.63 -3.75
C GLU A 22 5.74 -34.80 -4.32
N SER A 23 6.35 -35.96 -4.21
CA SER A 23 6.42 -37.11 -5.09
C SER A 23 5.24 -38.11 -5.12
N SER A 24 4.98 -38.61 -6.32
CA SER A 24 4.69 -40.02 -6.68
C SER A 24 3.31 -40.68 -6.40
N THR A 25 2.91 -41.44 -7.43
CA THR A 25 2.09 -42.67 -7.48
C THR A 25 0.54 -42.63 -7.46
N ARG A 26 0.00 -42.80 -8.69
CA ARG A 26 -1.16 -43.60 -9.14
C ARG A 26 -2.20 -44.05 -8.10
N ARG A 27 -3.47 -43.73 -8.37
CA ARG A 27 -4.59 -44.68 -8.64
C ARG A 27 -5.87 -43.93 -9.06
N GLN A 28 -6.48 -44.37 -10.18
CA GLN A 28 -7.90 -44.22 -10.54
C GLN A 28 -8.76 -45.11 -9.60
N PRO A 29 -10.11 -44.98 -9.43
CA PRO A 29 -11.13 -44.81 -10.50
C PRO A 29 -12.44 -44.03 -10.10
N VAL A 30 -13.23 -43.43 -11.02
CA VAL A 30 -14.49 -43.91 -11.69
C VAL A 30 -15.83 -43.51 -11.02
N PHE A 31 -16.64 -42.74 -11.77
CA PHE A 31 -18.13 -42.62 -11.87
C PHE A 31 -18.94 -42.36 -10.58
N GLY A 32 -20.07 -41.64 -10.55
CA GLY A 32 -21.00 -41.08 -11.55
C GLY A 32 -22.31 -40.74 -10.82
N LEU A 33 -23.25 -40.10 -11.54
CA LEU A 33 -24.64 -39.77 -11.17
C LEU A 33 -24.87 -38.60 -10.19
N VAL A 34 -25.95 -37.82 -10.25
CA VAL A 34 -26.98 -37.46 -11.25
C VAL A 34 -27.68 -36.25 -10.62
N MET A 35 -27.97 -35.20 -11.39
CA MET A 35 -28.87 -34.12 -10.98
C MET A 35 -30.32 -34.49 -11.32
N PRO A 36 -31.28 -33.91 -10.59
CA PRO A 36 -32.45 -33.37 -11.27
C PRO A 36 -32.66 -31.89 -10.98
N SER A 37 -33.03 -31.22 -12.05
CA SER A 37 -33.51 -29.85 -12.18
C SER A 37 -34.89 -29.66 -11.56
N SER A 38 -35.26 -28.42 -11.21
CA SER A 38 -36.21 -27.60 -12.00
C SER A 38 -36.93 -26.50 -11.18
N PHE A 39 -37.34 -25.45 -11.90
CA PHE A 39 -38.36 -24.42 -11.62
C PHE A 39 -37.96 -23.00 -11.15
N ILE A 40 -37.58 -22.17 -12.14
CA ILE A 40 -38.30 -21.01 -12.72
C ILE A 40 -39.13 -20.08 -11.79
N ARG A 41 -38.73 -18.79 -11.72
CA ARG A 41 -39.51 -17.54 -12.01
C ARG A 41 -38.57 -16.32 -11.86
N LYS A 42 -38.12 -15.67 -12.94
CA LYS A 42 -38.68 -14.50 -13.68
C LYS A 42 -38.73 -13.14 -12.92
N ARG A 43 -37.79 -12.26 -13.32
CA ARG A 43 -37.82 -10.78 -13.57
C ARG A 43 -38.17 -9.87 -12.36
N VAL A 44 -37.64 -8.65 -12.17
CA VAL A 44 -37.25 -7.55 -13.09
C VAL A 44 -36.14 -6.70 -12.42
N TYR A 45 -35.24 -6.15 -13.25
CA TYR A 45 -34.17 -5.20 -12.92
C TYR A 45 -34.70 -3.79 -12.56
N GLY A 46 -34.01 -3.10 -11.65
CA GLY A 46 -34.04 -1.64 -11.50
C GLY A 46 -32.61 -1.11 -11.27
N LEU A 47 -32.21 -0.16 -12.13
CA LEU A 47 -30.95 0.60 -12.21
C LEU A 47 -30.50 1.17 -10.84
N ILE A 48 -29.22 1.20 -10.45
CA ILE A 48 -28.04 1.94 -10.96
C ILE A 48 -28.18 3.49 -10.94
N ARG A 49 -27.25 4.08 -10.16
CA ARG A 49 -26.63 5.42 -10.20
C ARG A 49 -27.24 6.58 -9.39
N THR A 50 -26.46 6.97 -8.38
CA THR A 50 -25.76 8.27 -8.23
C THR A 50 -26.39 9.49 -8.89
N THR A 51 -26.64 10.55 -8.11
CA THR A 51 -26.09 11.90 -8.37
C THR A 51 -26.34 12.86 -7.20
N PHE A 52 -25.28 13.63 -6.89
CA PHE A 52 -25.35 14.94 -6.24
C PHE A 52 -26.27 15.88 -7.04
N THR A 53 -27.04 16.70 -6.33
CA THR A 53 -27.82 17.83 -6.88
C THR A 53 -27.00 19.11 -6.82
N PRO A 54 -27.35 20.11 -7.64
CA PRO A 54 -27.79 21.35 -7.01
C PRO A 54 -29.12 21.89 -7.58
N SER A 55 -29.85 22.48 -6.63
CA SER A 55 -30.94 23.49 -6.67
C SER A 55 -30.83 24.56 -7.79
N GLN A 56 -31.85 25.29 -8.24
CA GLN A 56 -33.24 25.56 -7.84
C GLN A 56 -33.95 26.35 -9.00
N SER A 57 -35.25 26.63 -8.82
CA SER A 57 -36.17 27.48 -9.63
C SER A 57 -36.83 26.80 -10.84
N SER A 58 -38.11 26.98 -11.16
CA SER A 58 -39.36 27.29 -10.45
C SER A 58 -40.43 27.30 -11.56
N GLU A 59 -41.64 26.85 -11.21
CA GLU A 59 -42.94 27.08 -11.89
C GLU A 59 -43.35 26.17 -13.07
N ASP A 60 -44.49 25.50 -12.82
CA ASP A 60 -45.57 24.98 -13.69
C ASP A 60 -45.71 25.69 -15.06
N ASP A 61 -46.28 25.14 -16.14
CA ASP A 61 -47.53 24.39 -16.21
C ASP A 61 -47.77 23.74 -17.60
N THR A 62 -48.45 22.58 -17.62
CA THR A 62 -49.45 22.09 -18.63
C THR A 62 -49.25 22.06 -20.16
N LEU A 63 -49.54 20.85 -20.70
CA LEU A 63 -50.41 20.51 -21.86
C LEU A 63 -50.02 20.91 -23.30
N GLY A 64 -50.11 19.92 -24.20
CA GLY A 64 -50.80 20.14 -25.48
C GLY A 64 -50.07 19.70 -26.75
N SER A 65 -50.69 18.73 -27.43
CA SER A 65 -50.48 18.24 -28.79
C SER A 65 -50.17 19.26 -29.90
N GLY A 66 -49.42 18.80 -30.92
CA GLY A 66 -49.86 18.91 -32.31
C GLY A 66 -48.99 19.69 -33.32
N ILE A 67 -48.46 18.93 -34.30
CA ILE A 67 -48.45 19.21 -35.77
C ILE A 67 -47.46 20.24 -36.37
N GLU A 68 -46.59 19.67 -37.21
CA GLU A 68 -46.02 20.06 -38.53
C GLU A 68 -45.11 21.30 -38.77
N ASP A 69 -44.04 20.95 -39.52
CA ASP A 69 -43.43 21.63 -40.68
C ASP A 69 -42.14 22.50 -40.62
N VAL A 70 -41.05 21.86 -41.11
CA VAL A 70 -40.23 22.19 -42.31
C VAL A 70 -39.07 23.23 -42.25
N VAL A 71 -37.93 22.79 -42.81
CA VAL A 71 -36.62 23.43 -43.16
C VAL A 71 -35.67 23.73 -41.98
N GLY A 72 -34.39 23.35 -41.94
CA GLY A 72 -33.43 22.76 -42.87
C GLY A 72 -32.03 23.28 -42.47
N GLY A 73 -31.06 22.40 -42.18
CA GLY A 73 -29.73 22.84 -41.76
C GLY A 73 -28.81 21.69 -41.37
N ARG A 74 -27.74 21.52 -42.14
CA ARG A 74 -26.79 20.39 -42.20
C ARG A 74 -26.11 20.09 -40.85
N VAL A 75 -26.15 18.81 -40.44
CA VAL A 75 -25.40 18.23 -39.31
C VAL A 75 -24.15 17.52 -39.87
N ALA A 76 -23.00 17.82 -39.27
CA ALA A 76 -21.75 17.09 -39.49
C ALA A 76 -21.72 15.82 -38.62
N GLU A 77 -21.41 14.69 -39.24
CA GLU A 77 -21.35 13.36 -38.61
C GLU A 77 -20.07 13.20 -37.76
N HIS A 78 -20.23 12.73 -36.52
CA HIS A 78 -19.17 12.07 -35.75
C HIS A 78 -19.50 10.56 -35.63
N PRO A 79 -18.52 9.66 -35.78
CA PRO A 79 -18.79 8.23 -35.89
C PRO A 79 -19.02 7.58 -34.52
N THR A 80 -20.19 6.97 -34.36
CA THR A 80 -20.51 6.02 -33.30
C THR A 80 -19.67 4.75 -33.46
N ARG A 81 -18.83 4.44 -32.46
CA ARG A 81 -18.19 3.13 -32.33
C ARG A 81 -19.26 2.06 -32.11
N VAL A 82 -19.41 1.18 -33.10
CA VAL A 82 -20.17 -0.06 -33.00
C VAL A 82 -19.51 -0.95 -31.94
N VAL A 83 -20.21 -1.22 -30.85
CA VAL A 83 -19.85 -2.29 -29.90
C VAL A 83 -20.33 -3.60 -30.51
N ASP A 84 -19.40 -4.48 -30.83
CA ASP A 84 -19.68 -5.81 -31.38
C ASP A 84 -20.31 -6.71 -30.29
N PRO A 85 -21.58 -7.16 -30.45
CA PRO A 85 -22.29 -7.91 -29.42
C PRO A 85 -21.84 -9.38 -29.28
N ASN A 86 -20.77 -9.79 -29.98
CA ASN A 86 -20.28 -11.18 -29.97
C ASN A 86 -18.95 -11.41 -29.24
N SER A 87 -18.46 -10.48 -28.42
CA SER A 87 -17.32 -10.77 -27.54
C SER A 87 -17.77 -11.60 -26.32
N THR A 88 -17.69 -12.92 -26.45
CA THR A 88 -17.82 -13.83 -25.31
C THR A 88 -16.64 -13.58 -24.36
N PRO A 89 -16.87 -13.32 -23.06
CA PRO A 89 -15.75 -13.20 -22.11
C PRO A 89 -15.01 -14.53 -22.09
N SER A 90 -13.69 -14.48 -22.26
CA SER A 90 -12.85 -15.68 -22.10
C SER A 90 -13.14 -16.31 -20.73
N SER A 91 -13.17 -17.64 -20.68
CA SER A 91 -13.41 -18.43 -19.46
C SER A 91 -12.57 -17.98 -18.27
N ASP A 92 -11.40 -17.42 -18.54
CA ASP A 92 -10.38 -17.08 -17.55
C ASP A 92 -10.70 -15.78 -16.79
N ASN A 93 -11.36 -14.81 -17.42
CA ASN A 93 -11.85 -13.60 -16.75
C ASN A 93 -13.08 -13.86 -15.86
N SER A 94 -13.82 -14.93 -16.16
CA SER A 94 -14.94 -15.36 -15.32
C SER A 94 -14.49 -15.84 -13.94
N PHE A 95 -13.30 -16.46 -13.84
CA PHE A 95 -12.74 -16.95 -12.58
C PHE A 95 -12.30 -15.83 -11.64
N ILE A 96 -11.61 -14.80 -12.15
CA ILE A 96 -11.22 -13.63 -11.35
C ILE A 96 -12.46 -12.91 -10.83
N SER A 97 -13.44 -12.71 -11.72
CA SER A 97 -14.73 -12.11 -11.35
C SER A 97 -15.44 -12.92 -10.27
N GLN A 98 -15.41 -14.26 -10.35
CA GLN A 98 -15.95 -15.15 -9.32
C GLN A 98 -15.17 -15.07 -8.00
N CYS A 99 -13.84 -14.99 -8.04
CA CYS A 99 -13.02 -14.85 -6.82
C CYS A 99 -13.34 -13.53 -6.09
N ILE A 100 -13.43 -12.43 -6.84
CA ILE A 100 -13.80 -11.12 -6.29
C ILE A 100 -15.23 -11.15 -5.75
N THR A 101 -16.17 -11.67 -6.54
CA THR A 101 -17.59 -11.76 -6.13
C THR A 101 -17.76 -12.65 -4.90
N ALA A 102 -17.09 -13.81 -4.87
CA ALA A 102 -17.12 -14.72 -3.72
C ALA A 102 -16.42 -14.11 -2.50
N GLY A 103 -15.34 -13.36 -2.71
CA GLY A 103 -14.65 -12.60 -1.69
C GLY A 103 -15.54 -11.54 -1.05
N ARG A 104 -16.38 -10.88 -1.84
CA ARG A 104 -17.37 -9.87 -1.41
C ARG A 104 -18.68 -10.45 -0.86
N HIS A 105 -18.97 -11.72 -1.14
CA HIS A 105 -20.27 -12.31 -0.81
C HIS A 105 -20.49 -12.41 0.70
N GLY A 106 -21.49 -11.67 1.20
CA GLY A 106 -21.85 -11.63 2.62
C GLY A 106 -21.03 -10.64 3.46
N ARG A 107 -20.21 -9.78 2.84
CA ARG A 107 -19.58 -8.65 3.54
C ARG A 107 -20.58 -7.52 3.69
N GLN A 108 -20.57 -6.91 4.88
CA GLN A 108 -21.20 -5.61 5.11
C GLN A 108 -20.49 -4.54 4.26
N PRO A 109 -21.15 -3.41 3.93
CA PRO A 109 -20.48 -2.29 3.28
C PRO A 109 -19.25 -1.87 4.11
N LEU A 110 -18.13 -1.64 3.44
CA LEU A 110 -16.89 -1.20 4.08
C LEU A 110 -17.09 0.20 4.69
N PRO A 111 -16.49 0.48 5.87
CA PRO A 111 -16.42 1.85 6.38
C PRO A 111 -15.81 2.79 5.34
N GLU A 112 -16.35 4.02 5.28
CA GLU A 112 -15.87 5.04 4.37
C GLU A 112 -14.42 5.46 4.71
N ILE A 113 -13.66 5.80 3.68
CA ILE A 113 -12.29 6.31 3.79
C ILE A 113 -12.29 7.70 3.20
N TYR A 114 -11.98 8.69 4.03
CA TYR A 114 -11.77 10.07 3.63
C TYR A 114 -10.28 10.28 3.34
N ALA A 115 -9.95 11.10 2.35
CA ALA A 115 -8.57 11.42 2.04
C ALA A 115 -8.43 12.87 1.55
N GLY A 116 -7.28 13.47 1.83
CA GLY A 116 -6.92 14.83 1.46
C GLY A 116 -5.44 15.10 1.66
N LYS A 117 -5.02 16.36 1.53
CA LYS A 117 -3.63 16.77 1.76
C LYS A 117 -3.42 17.24 3.20
N THR A 118 -4.45 17.80 3.81
CA THR A 118 -4.41 18.35 5.17
C THR A 118 -5.62 17.90 5.99
N GLY A 119 -5.60 18.22 7.30
CA GLY A 119 -6.75 18.00 8.18
C GLY A 119 -7.98 18.84 7.86
N LEU A 120 -7.85 19.87 6.99
CA LEU A 120 -8.97 20.72 6.57
C LEU A 120 -9.81 20.06 5.47
N ASP A 121 -9.23 19.10 4.73
CA ASP A 121 -9.90 18.37 3.67
C ASP A 121 -10.76 17.21 4.20
N LEU A 122 -10.70 16.95 5.51
CA LEU A 122 -11.23 15.77 6.17
C LEU A 122 -12.32 16.13 7.18
N PRO A 123 -13.30 15.24 7.43
CA PRO A 123 -14.32 15.49 8.43
C PRO A 123 -13.73 15.75 9.83
N VAL A 124 -14.29 16.75 10.52
CA VAL A 124 -13.89 17.12 11.88
C VAL A 124 -14.65 16.25 12.89
N ILE A 125 -13.94 15.34 13.54
CA ILE A 125 -14.49 14.46 14.58
C ILE A 125 -13.92 14.88 15.93
N HIS A 126 -14.79 15.01 16.93
CA HIS A 126 -14.38 15.30 18.31
C HIS A 126 -13.89 14.02 18.98
N LEU A 127 -12.78 14.13 19.69
CA LEU A 127 -12.10 13.03 20.32
C LEU A 127 -12.40 12.98 21.82
N GLN A 128 -12.40 11.77 22.36
CA GLN A 128 -12.39 11.60 23.79
C GLN A 128 -11.01 11.96 24.36
N LYS A 129 -10.95 12.32 25.64
CA LYS A 129 -9.68 12.57 26.34
C LYS A 129 -8.74 11.37 26.21
N LEU A 130 -7.55 11.62 25.67
CA LEU A 130 -6.53 10.60 25.46
C LEU A 130 -5.86 10.24 26.79
N ARG A 131 -5.68 8.95 27.03
CA ARG A 131 -4.91 8.44 28.17
C ARG A 131 -3.43 8.42 27.81
N VAL A 132 -2.59 8.84 28.75
CA VAL A 132 -1.14 8.93 28.58
C VAL A 132 -0.40 7.67 29.05
N ASP A 133 -1.07 6.78 29.79
CA ASP A 133 -0.46 5.57 30.32
C ASP A 133 -0.10 4.59 29.19
N VAL A 134 1.21 4.35 29.04
CA VAL A 134 1.76 3.47 28.00
C VAL A 134 1.72 2.03 28.49
N LYS A 135 1.04 1.19 27.72
CA LYS A 135 0.80 -0.22 28.06
C LYS A 135 1.66 -1.19 27.28
N ALA A 136 1.98 -0.85 26.03
CA ALA A 136 2.92 -1.63 25.23
C ALA A 136 3.67 -0.76 24.23
N THR A 137 4.90 -1.16 23.96
CA THR A 137 5.81 -0.54 23.01
C THR A 137 6.60 -1.63 22.29
N ASP A 138 6.91 -1.38 21.02
CA ASP A 138 7.81 -2.24 20.26
C ASP A 138 8.48 -1.42 19.16
N THR A 139 9.69 -1.82 18.78
CA THR A 139 10.46 -1.12 17.75
C THR A 139 11.28 -2.07 16.89
N GLY A 140 11.46 -1.66 15.63
CA GLY A 140 12.11 -2.40 14.55
C GLY A 140 13.55 -2.82 14.82
N PRO A 141 14.14 -3.57 13.88
CA PRO A 141 15.20 -4.52 14.18
C PRO A 141 16.50 -3.84 14.61
N GLU A 142 17.38 -4.64 15.23
CA GLU A 142 18.75 -4.22 15.59
C GLU A 142 18.77 -2.98 16.50
N GLY A 143 17.90 -2.96 17.52
CA GLY A 143 17.76 -1.85 18.47
C GLY A 143 16.90 -0.69 17.97
N GLY A 144 16.44 -0.71 16.71
CA GLY A 144 15.42 0.19 16.19
C GLY A 144 15.63 1.65 16.54
N LEU A 145 14.63 2.24 17.18
CA LEU A 145 14.59 3.66 17.56
C LEU A 145 15.48 4.01 18.75
N THR A 146 16.02 3.02 19.48
CA THR A 146 16.96 3.26 20.59
C THR A 146 18.37 3.57 20.10
N GLN A 147 18.62 3.44 18.79
CA GLN A 147 19.92 3.66 18.14
C GLN A 147 20.03 5.06 17.49
N VAL A 148 19.04 5.94 17.70
CA VAL A 148 19.04 7.31 17.19
C VAL A 148 18.92 8.28 18.36
N GLU A 149 19.75 9.33 18.34
CA GLU A 149 19.71 10.40 19.34
C GLU A 149 18.42 11.23 19.22
N GLU A 150 18.04 11.87 20.33
CA GLU A 150 16.94 12.82 20.31
C GLU A 150 17.29 14.05 19.48
N MET A 151 16.26 14.72 18.94
CA MET A 151 16.45 15.96 18.20
C MET A 151 17.15 17.02 19.08
N ARG A 152 18.26 17.56 18.59
CA ARG A 152 19.07 18.52 19.35
C ARG A 152 18.37 19.87 19.34
N ARG A 153 18.42 20.57 20.48
CA ARG A 153 17.95 21.96 20.60
C ARG A 153 18.95 22.91 19.92
N SER A 154 18.95 22.96 18.60
CA SER A 154 19.59 24.04 17.83
C SER A 154 18.52 25.01 17.31
N PRO A 155 18.84 26.30 17.10
CA PRO A 155 17.89 27.22 16.46
C PRO A 155 17.51 26.64 15.11
N ILE A 156 16.20 26.49 14.89
CA ILE A 156 15.61 26.03 13.63
C ILE A 156 16.29 26.80 12.50
N VAL A 157 17.05 26.10 11.66
CA VAL A 157 17.43 26.65 10.36
C VAL A 157 16.11 26.80 9.62
N ASN A 158 15.71 28.02 9.28
CA ASN A 158 14.49 28.29 8.51
C ASN A 158 14.45 27.37 7.29
N MET A 159 13.67 26.29 7.39
CA MET A 159 13.32 25.44 6.27
C MET A 159 12.11 26.08 5.59
N ALA A 160 12.01 25.96 4.26
CA ALA A 160 10.84 26.40 3.53
C ALA A 160 9.58 25.77 4.16
N ASN A 161 8.55 26.58 4.41
CA ASN A 161 7.36 26.09 5.08
C ASN A 161 6.72 24.99 4.23
N LEU A 162 6.28 23.89 4.85
CA LEU A 162 5.51 22.84 4.16
C LEU A 162 4.26 23.42 3.45
N ASP A 163 3.74 24.56 3.94
CA ASP A 163 2.60 25.26 3.36
C ASP A 163 2.92 25.98 2.04
N ASP A 164 4.19 26.33 1.78
CA ASP A 164 4.60 27.06 0.58
C ASP A 164 4.64 26.15 -0.67
N GLU A 165 4.93 24.85 -0.50
CA GLU A 165 4.93 23.88 -1.61
C GLU A 165 3.53 23.38 -1.99
N LEU A 166 2.57 23.39 -1.05
CA LEU A 166 1.16 23.05 -1.35
C LEU A 166 0.48 24.08 -2.26
N ASN A 167 1.02 25.31 -2.35
CA ASN A 167 0.48 26.39 -3.18
C ASN A 167 1.07 26.47 -4.59
N LEU A 168 2.05 25.64 -4.95
CA LEU A 168 2.74 25.69 -6.25
C LEU A 168 2.29 24.63 -7.27
N SER A 169 1.27 23.83 -6.95
CA SER A 169 0.73 22.79 -7.86
C SER A 169 -0.47 23.26 -8.69
N MET A 170 -0.55 24.55 -9.05
CA MET A 170 -1.59 25.06 -9.96
C MET A 170 -0.98 26.10 -10.90
N ASP A 171 -0.41 25.62 -12.01
CA ASP A 171 -0.83 25.96 -13.37
C ASP A 171 0.15 25.32 -14.37
N GLY A 172 -0.38 24.39 -15.16
CA GLY A 172 0.30 23.91 -16.34
C GLY A 172 -0.01 24.83 -17.51
N GLU A 173 1.01 25.22 -18.26
CA GLU A 173 0.91 25.46 -19.70
C GLU A 173 2.31 25.37 -20.32
N LEU A 174 2.46 24.47 -21.29
CA LEU A 174 3.63 24.38 -22.18
C LEU A 174 3.69 25.64 -23.06
N PRO A 175 4.89 26.05 -23.49
CA PRO A 175 5.14 25.89 -24.93
C PRO A 175 6.56 25.43 -25.33
N SER A 176 6.55 24.97 -26.57
CA SER A 176 7.53 24.47 -27.55
C SER A 176 8.92 25.13 -27.67
N ASP A 177 9.85 24.24 -28.06
CA ASP A 177 10.93 24.31 -29.06
C ASP A 177 12.17 25.23 -28.90
N ASP A 178 13.30 24.57 -29.21
CA ASP A 178 14.59 25.02 -29.75
C ASP A 178 15.58 25.83 -28.86
N ASP A 179 16.67 25.18 -28.43
CA ASP A 179 18.04 25.32 -28.99
C ASP A 179 19.16 24.84 -28.05
N GLU A 180 20.28 24.45 -28.67
CA GLU A 180 21.47 23.77 -28.16
C GLU A 180 22.38 24.58 -27.21
N GLU A 181 23.16 23.82 -26.40
CA GLU A 181 24.50 24.08 -25.81
C GLU A 181 24.88 25.49 -25.27
N ASP A 182 25.18 25.61 -23.96
CA ASP A 182 26.55 25.59 -23.40
C ASP A 182 26.69 26.17 -21.96
N GLU A 183 27.83 25.89 -21.35
CA GLU A 183 28.31 26.12 -19.98
C GLU A 183 28.06 27.46 -19.23
N ARG A 184 27.82 27.29 -17.91
CA ARG A 184 28.35 28.05 -16.72
C ARG A 184 27.92 29.51 -16.42
N VAL A 185 27.33 29.62 -15.22
CA VAL A 185 27.57 30.62 -14.14
C VAL A 185 27.26 32.09 -14.43
N ALA A 186 26.18 32.61 -13.82
CA ALA A 186 26.16 33.77 -12.90
C ALA A 186 24.79 34.49 -12.85
N THR A 187 24.27 34.63 -11.63
CA THR A 187 23.53 35.80 -11.07
C THR A 187 22.57 36.56 -11.99
N LEU A 188 21.27 36.45 -11.76
CA LEU A 188 20.33 37.53 -12.10
C LEU A 188 19.26 37.75 -11.03
N LYS A 189 19.01 39.05 -10.83
CA LYS A 189 18.30 39.71 -9.75
C LYS A 189 16.79 39.53 -9.89
N VAL A 190 16.13 39.13 -8.82
CA VAL A 190 14.66 39.20 -8.73
C VAL A 190 14.25 40.66 -8.55
N SER A 191 13.57 41.18 -9.57
CA SER A 191 12.91 42.48 -9.53
C SER A 191 11.65 42.38 -8.68
N ARG A 192 11.57 43.21 -7.64
CA ARG A 192 10.35 43.40 -6.85
C ARG A 192 9.30 44.09 -7.72
N ASN A 193 8.12 43.51 -7.81
CA ASN A 193 6.89 44.30 -7.78
C ASN A 193 5.80 43.56 -6.99
N LYS A 194 5.07 44.38 -6.24
CA LYS A 194 4.14 44.08 -5.15
C LYS A 194 2.69 43.93 -5.65
N MET A 195 1.88 43.33 -4.77
CA MET A 195 0.41 43.36 -4.65
C MET A 195 -0.33 42.26 -5.42
N LEU A 196 -1.26 41.46 -4.89
CA LEU A 196 -2.00 41.28 -3.61
C LEU A 196 -2.62 39.85 -3.75
N GLY A 197 -2.89 38.98 -2.77
CA GLY A 197 -2.98 39.12 -1.32
C GLY A 197 -2.65 37.78 -0.64
N SER A 198 -2.02 37.93 0.53
CA SER A 198 -1.46 36.86 1.36
C SER A 198 -2.43 36.62 2.52
N CYS A 199 -2.79 35.36 2.78
CA CYS A 199 -3.54 34.92 3.96
C CYS A 199 -2.63 34.82 5.20
N SER A 200 -1.78 35.82 5.42
CA SER A 200 -0.90 35.95 6.58
C SER A 200 -1.63 36.41 7.86
N SER A 201 -2.96 36.52 7.86
CA SER A 201 -3.74 37.07 8.98
C SER A 201 -4.34 36.03 9.93
N ILE A 202 -3.88 34.77 9.96
CA ILE A 202 -4.27 33.78 10.98
C ILE A 202 -3.17 33.52 12.03
N ILE A 203 -1.95 34.00 11.82
CA ILE A 203 -0.92 34.02 12.88
C ILE A 203 -1.10 35.31 13.68
N GLY A 204 -1.92 35.25 14.72
CA GLY A 204 -2.09 36.36 15.66
C GLY A 204 -0.76 36.76 16.33
N PRO A 205 -0.58 38.03 16.73
CA PRO A 205 0.68 38.56 17.26
C PRO A 205 1.02 38.10 18.69
N ASN A 206 0.43 36.99 19.16
CA ASN A 206 0.58 36.48 20.53
C ASN A 206 1.25 35.10 20.63
N CYS A 207 1.87 34.57 19.57
CA CYS A 207 2.79 33.44 19.70
C CYS A 207 4.15 33.92 20.24
N GLN A 208 4.16 34.53 21.44
CA GLN A 208 5.38 34.74 22.20
C GLN A 208 5.87 33.40 22.72
N ASN A 209 7.08 33.00 22.34
CA ASN A 209 7.93 32.07 23.07
C ASN A 209 7.23 30.82 23.64
N HIS A 210 6.73 29.93 22.80
CA HIS A 210 6.79 28.52 23.18
C HIS A 210 8.25 28.08 23.06
N ASN A 211 8.98 28.25 24.16
CA ASN A 211 10.16 27.46 24.42
C ASN A 211 9.82 26.01 24.07
N PHE A 212 10.58 25.39 23.16
CA PHE A 212 10.67 23.93 23.04
C PHE A 212 11.25 23.37 24.35
N ALA A 213 10.44 23.41 25.41
CA ALA A 213 10.78 23.02 26.76
C ALA A 213 10.23 21.62 27.04
N GLY A 214 11.05 20.63 26.67
CA GLY A 214 10.91 19.20 26.99
C GLY A 214 11.67 18.45 25.89
N ALA A 215 12.91 17.96 26.04
CA ALA A 215 13.28 16.88 26.95
C ALA A 215 12.08 15.95 27.09
N SER A 216 11.94 15.02 26.14
CA SER A 216 11.08 13.86 26.30
C SER A 216 11.38 13.32 27.69
N LYS A 217 10.48 13.55 28.66
CA LYS A 217 10.60 12.90 29.95
C LYS A 217 10.47 11.42 29.61
N LYS A 218 11.59 10.70 29.60
CA LYS A 218 11.65 9.25 29.36
C LYS A 218 10.77 8.53 30.38
N ASN A 219 9.47 8.48 30.10
CA ASN A 219 8.47 7.91 30.98
C ASN A 219 8.10 6.48 30.55
N TYR A 220 8.58 6.01 29.39
CA TYR A 220 8.36 4.63 28.95
C TYR A 220 9.60 4.02 28.31
N SER A 221 9.74 2.71 28.47
CA SER A 221 10.78 1.90 27.83
C SER A 221 10.27 1.33 26.51
N TRP A 222 11.17 1.10 25.54
CA TRP A 222 10.88 0.37 24.30
C TRP A 222 10.86 -1.16 24.48
N GLU A 223 10.89 -1.63 25.73
CA GLU A 223 10.98 -3.04 26.10
C GLU A 223 9.65 -3.64 26.60
N VAL A 224 8.55 -2.88 26.55
CA VAL A 224 7.24 -3.31 27.07
C VAL A 224 6.44 -4.00 25.96
N ARG A 225 6.81 -5.24 25.62
CA ARG A 225 6.19 -5.95 24.50
C ARG A 225 4.83 -6.57 24.82
N ASP A 226 3.91 -6.50 23.86
CA ASP A 226 2.63 -7.22 23.89
C ASP A 226 2.30 -7.77 22.49
N GLU A 227 2.62 -9.04 22.25
CA GLU A 227 2.35 -9.68 20.95
C GLU A 227 0.85 -9.86 20.67
N GLU A 228 -0.01 -9.74 21.68
CA GLU A 228 -1.46 -9.88 21.50
C GLU A 228 -2.05 -8.64 20.84
N ARG A 229 -1.62 -7.46 21.29
CA ARG A 229 -2.21 -6.16 20.95
C ARG A 229 -1.28 -5.21 20.21
N ALA A 230 0.03 -5.23 20.40
CA ALA A 230 0.93 -4.23 19.81
C ALA A 230 2.36 -4.75 19.60
N THR A 231 2.70 -5.10 18.35
CA THR A 231 4.04 -5.60 18.01
C THR A 231 4.36 -5.37 16.53
N GLY A 232 5.63 -5.51 16.15
CA GLY A 232 6.03 -5.58 14.75
C GLY A 232 7.04 -6.66 14.45
N LEU A 233 7.33 -6.85 13.16
CA LEU A 233 8.30 -7.82 12.67
C LEU A 233 8.96 -7.26 11.41
N SER A 234 10.29 -7.35 11.36
CA SER A 234 11.09 -6.98 10.18
C SER A 234 12.09 -8.08 9.86
N VAL A 235 12.17 -8.47 8.59
CA VAL A 235 13.14 -9.46 8.10
C VAL A 235 13.70 -9.01 6.76
N SER A 236 14.88 -9.52 6.39
CA SER A 236 15.37 -9.41 5.02
C SER A 236 14.85 -10.57 4.17
N LEU A 237 14.25 -10.25 3.03
CA LEU A 237 13.90 -11.24 2.00
C LEU A 237 15.02 -11.43 0.98
N TYR A 238 16.14 -10.72 1.10
CA TYR A 238 17.31 -10.90 0.25
C TYR A 238 18.02 -12.23 0.53
N GLU A 239 18.79 -12.68 -0.45
CA GLU A 239 19.62 -13.89 -0.36
C GLU A 239 20.77 -13.74 0.63
N LYS A 240 21.24 -14.88 1.13
CA LYS A 240 22.52 -14.95 1.86
C LYS A 240 23.64 -15.38 0.93
N ASN A 241 24.71 -14.60 0.85
CA ASN A 241 25.89 -15.00 0.08
C ASN A 241 26.42 -16.35 0.62
N PRO A 242 26.51 -17.41 -0.21
CA PRO A 242 26.85 -18.75 0.26
C PRO A 242 28.32 -18.90 0.68
N VAL A 243 29.20 -17.96 0.27
CA VAL A 243 30.62 -17.96 0.59
C VAL A 243 30.91 -17.13 1.83
N THR A 244 30.40 -15.89 1.88
CA THR A 244 30.68 -14.97 2.99
C THR A 244 29.69 -15.08 4.14
N GLY A 245 28.51 -15.65 3.89
CA GLY A 245 27.41 -15.68 4.86
C GLY A 245 26.74 -14.32 5.10
N ILE A 246 27.09 -13.28 4.35
CA ILE A 246 26.50 -11.94 4.48
C ILE A 246 25.18 -11.90 3.70
N CYS A 247 24.12 -11.41 4.32
CA CYS A 247 22.84 -11.18 3.65
C CYS A 247 22.95 -9.96 2.73
N ALA A 248 22.46 -10.07 1.49
CA ALA A 248 22.29 -8.89 0.65
C ALA A 248 21.31 -7.89 1.30
N GLY A 249 21.47 -6.61 0.97
CA GLY A 249 20.68 -5.53 1.58
C GLY A 249 21.07 -5.17 3.02
N THR A 250 21.97 -5.90 3.70
CA THR A 250 22.37 -5.60 5.08
C THR A 250 22.96 -4.17 5.23
N PRO A 251 22.61 -3.42 6.29
CA PRO A 251 21.62 -3.75 7.33
C PRO A 251 20.18 -3.53 6.86
N ILE A 252 19.21 -4.11 7.59
CA ILE A 252 17.79 -3.87 7.31
C ILE A 252 17.53 -2.36 7.36
N ALA A 253 17.06 -1.83 6.23
CA ALA A 253 16.82 -0.40 6.04
C ALA A 253 15.45 0.04 6.56
N ASP A 254 14.51 -0.90 6.70
CA ASP A 254 13.21 -0.66 7.31
C ASP A 254 13.30 -0.48 8.83
N VAL A 255 12.35 0.28 9.37
CA VAL A 255 12.10 0.32 10.81
C VAL A 255 10.62 0.55 11.08
N TYR A 256 10.17 0.10 12.24
CA TYR A 256 8.86 0.45 12.77
C TYR A 256 8.95 0.92 14.23
N GLY A 257 7.87 1.54 14.70
CA GLY A 257 7.60 1.77 16.10
C GLY A 257 6.11 1.70 16.37
N VAL A 258 5.74 1.15 17.53
CA VAL A 258 4.37 1.19 18.04
C VAL A 258 4.39 1.62 19.50
N ILE A 259 3.47 2.52 19.85
CA ILE A 259 3.22 2.95 21.23
C ILE A 259 1.72 2.83 21.48
N ALA A 260 1.34 1.79 22.23
CA ALA A 260 -0.02 1.53 22.66
C ALA A 260 -0.25 2.07 24.07
N ARG A 261 -1.34 2.81 24.24
CA ARG A 261 -1.81 3.36 25.50
C ARG A 261 -3.14 2.74 25.88
N GLU A 262 -3.65 3.11 27.05
CA GLU A 262 -4.91 2.60 27.59
C GLU A 262 -6.10 2.70 26.60
N ASN A 263 -6.20 3.79 25.81
CA ASN A 263 -7.33 4.00 24.89
C ASN A 263 -6.96 4.47 23.48
N ASN A 264 -5.67 4.65 23.18
CA ASN A 264 -5.17 5.13 21.91
C ASN A 264 -3.87 4.40 21.52
N GLY A 265 -3.52 4.41 20.24
CA GLY A 265 -2.29 3.80 19.75
C GLY A 265 -1.68 4.59 18.61
N VAL A 266 -0.35 4.66 18.58
CA VAL A 266 0.43 5.26 17.49
C VAL A 266 1.29 4.18 16.86
N LEU A 267 1.22 4.05 15.53
CA LEU A 267 2.05 3.16 14.73
C LEU A 267 2.80 3.99 13.71
N ALA A 268 4.06 3.65 13.47
CA ALA A 268 4.84 4.25 12.40
C ALA A 268 5.75 3.20 11.76
N LEU A 269 5.91 3.29 10.45
CA LEU A 269 6.82 2.46 9.67
C LEU A 269 7.48 3.33 8.60
N ALA A 270 8.77 3.10 8.39
CA ALA A 270 9.55 3.72 7.32
C ALA A 270 10.41 2.67 6.63
N ASP A 271 10.49 2.78 5.31
CA ASP A 271 11.30 1.97 4.42
C ASP A 271 12.43 2.84 3.87
N GLY A 272 13.68 2.44 4.10
CA GLY A 272 14.84 3.19 3.65
C GLY A 272 15.10 2.95 2.16
N VAL A 273 15.06 4.01 1.34
CA VAL A 273 15.19 3.90 -0.11
C VAL A 273 16.54 3.31 -0.51
N ASN A 274 16.52 2.32 -1.41
CA ASN A 274 17.63 1.43 -1.75
C ASN A 274 17.92 0.45 -0.60
N TRP A 275 19.02 0.64 0.13
CA TRP A 275 19.41 -0.11 1.32
C TRP A 275 20.72 0.47 1.87
N GLY A 276 21.21 -0.08 2.98
CA GLY A 276 22.49 0.31 3.58
C GLY A 276 22.33 1.28 4.75
N GLU A 277 23.46 1.70 5.31
CA GLU A 277 23.49 2.46 6.57
C GLU A 277 22.74 3.79 6.47
N GLY A 278 22.92 4.54 5.38
CA GLY A 278 22.28 5.84 5.21
C GLY A 278 20.75 5.75 5.07
N ALA A 279 20.27 4.70 4.39
CA ALA A 279 18.84 4.42 4.25
C ALA A 279 18.23 3.97 5.59
N ARG A 280 18.91 3.06 6.30
CA ARG A 280 18.55 2.63 7.66
C ARG A 280 18.47 3.81 8.64
N LEU A 281 19.48 4.68 8.61
CA LEU A 281 19.53 5.85 9.48
C LEU A 281 18.37 6.80 9.17
N ALA A 282 18.08 7.06 7.89
CA ALA A 282 16.95 7.88 7.49
C ALA A 282 15.63 7.34 8.02
N ALA A 283 15.36 6.04 7.84
CA ALA A 283 14.13 5.40 8.31
C ALA A 283 13.98 5.52 9.84
N ARG A 284 15.06 5.25 10.60
CA ARG A 284 15.07 5.39 12.06
C ARG A 284 14.83 6.82 12.52
N CYS A 285 15.44 7.80 11.85
CA CYS A 285 15.21 9.22 12.15
C CYS A 285 13.77 9.65 11.84
N ALA A 286 13.22 9.22 10.70
CA ALA A 286 11.86 9.55 10.29
C ALA A 286 10.84 9.08 11.34
N VAL A 287 10.90 7.79 11.69
CA VAL A 287 10.00 7.21 12.70
C VAL A 287 10.25 7.81 14.08
N ARG A 288 11.51 8.02 14.47
CA ARG A 288 11.81 8.56 15.80
C ARG A 288 11.30 9.98 15.97
N GLY A 289 11.60 10.87 15.02
CA GLY A 289 11.15 12.25 15.06
C GLY A 289 9.63 12.37 15.04
N ALA A 290 8.97 11.54 14.23
CA ALA A 290 7.51 11.53 14.17
C ALA A 290 6.84 11.05 15.47
N LEU A 291 7.32 9.95 16.05
CA LEU A 291 6.78 9.41 17.30
C LEU A 291 7.05 10.32 18.50
N ASP A 292 8.24 10.90 18.60
CA ASP A 292 8.57 11.85 19.67
C ASP A 292 7.66 13.09 19.59
N HIS A 293 7.44 13.62 18.39
CA HIS A 293 6.54 14.76 18.16
C HIS A 293 5.09 14.46 18.56
N LEU A 294 4.54 13.33 18.10
CA LEU A 294 3.17 12.91 18.43
C LEU A 294 3.01 12.61 19.93
N ASN A 295 3.98 11.94 20.54
CA ASN A 295 3.93 11.59 21.95
C ASN A 295 3.85 12.85 22.83
N GLN A 296 4.66 13.87 22.53
CA GLN A 296 4.62 15.13 23.26
C GLN A 296 3.22 15.78 23.20
N HIS A 297 2.59 15.83 22.02
CA HIS A 297 1.26 16.43 21.85
C HIS A 297 0.14 15.65 22.55
N ILE A 298 0.26 14.31 22.61
CA ILE A 298 -0.66 13.46 23.39
C ILE A 298 -0.49 13.73 24.89
N GLU A 299 0.75 13.81 25.38
CA GLU A 299 1.05 14.05 26.80
C GLU A 299 0.63 15.46 27.26
N ASP A 300 0.78 16.46 26.39
CA ASP A 300 0.33 17.83 26.63
C ASP A 300 -1.20 17.99 26.52
N GLY A 301 -1.90 16.94 26.06
CA GLY A 301 -3.35 16.92 25.95
C GLY A 301 -3.90 17.86 24.87
N LEU A 302 -3.14 18.10 23.79
CA LEU A 302 -3.47 19.09 22.75
C LEU A 302 -4.40 18.55 21.64
N LEU A 303 -4.69 17.25 21.64
CA LEU A 303 -5.45 16.60 20.56
C LEU A 303 -6.92 16.43 20.97
N HIS A 304 -7.79 17.32 20.50
CA HIS A 304 -9.22 17.32 20.82
C HIS A 304 -10.11 16.98 19.61
N THR A 305 -9.62 17.21 18.40
CA THR A 305 -10.31 16.94 17.16
C THR A 305 -9.39 16.23 16.15
N THR A 306 -9.97 15.61 15.13
CA THR A 306 -9.19 15.04 14.02
C THR A 306 -8.37 16.10 13.27
N THR A 307 -8.83 17.35 13.22
CA THR A 307 -8.05 18.47 12.65
C THR A 307 -6.76 18.71 13.44
N ASP A 308 -6.83 18.70 14.78
CA ASP A 308 -5.63 18.82 15.64
C ASP A 308 -4.66 17.67 15.39
N VAL A 309 -5.19 16.45 15.24
CA VAL A 309 -4.40 15.24 14.96
C VAL A 309 -3.69 15.34 13.63
N PHE A 310 -4.38 15.76 12.56
CA PHE A 310 -3.76 15.89 11.24
C PHE A 310 -2.74 17.02 11.19
N HIS A 311 -2.99 18.15 11.85
CA HIS A 311 -1.98 19.20 12.02
C HIS A 311 -0.74 18.66 12.75
N CYS A 312 -0.93 17.90 13.83
CA CYS A 312 0.15 17.26 14.57
C CYS A 312 0.88 16.18 13.74
N LEU A 313 0.18 15.43 12.89
CA LEU A 313 0.77 14.44 11.98
C LEU A 313 1.67 15.10 10.93
N LEU A 314 1.25 16.20 10.32
CA LEU A 314 2.09 16.95 9.38
C LEU A 314 3.34 17.51 10.09
N GLY A 315 3.19 18.04 11.31
CA GLY A 315 4.33 18.43 12.15
C GLY A 315 5.26 17.25 12.49
N ALA A 316 4.72 16.04 12.64
CA ALA A 316 5.50 14.83 12.91
C ALA A 316 6.37 14.43 11.71
N PHE A 317 5.87 14.59 10.47
CA PHE A 317 6.65 14.38 9.25
C PHE A 317 7.78 15.41 9.12
N HIS A 318 7.50 16.67 9.46
CA HIS A 318 8.53 17.70 9.53
C HIS A 318 9.61 17.37 10.56
N ALA A 319 9.22 16.95 11.77
CA ALA A 319 10.15 16.54 12.82
C ALA A 319 11.01 15.33 12.40
N GLY A 320 10.40 14.32 11.78
CA GLY A 320 11.10 13.17 11.20
C GLY A 320 12.12 13.60 10.15
N HIS A 321 11.71 14.43 9.19
CA HIS A 321 12.60 14.96 8.15
C HIS A 321 13.76 15.78 8.73
N ALA A 322 13.50 16.66 9.70
CA ALA A 322 14.52 17.46 10.34
C ALA A 322 15.56 16.59 11.08
N LEU A 323 15.13 15.50 11.70
CA LEU A 323 16.04 14.53 12.34
C LEU A 323 16.89 13.78 11.31
N ILE A 324 16.35 13.44 10.13
CA ILE A 324 17.13 12.85 9.03
C ILE A 324 18.28 13.79 8.64
N LEU A 325 17.99 15.09 8.46
CA LEU A 325 19.01 16.07 8.10
C LEU A 325 20.05 16.27 9.20
N GLN A 326 19.63 16.25 10.47
CA GLN A 326 20.53 16.37 11.63
C GLN A 326 21.55 15.22 11.66
N GLU A 327 21.09 13.99 11.47
CA GLU A 327 21.93 12.79 11.57
C GLU A 327 22.63 12.43 10.24
N GLY A 328 22.29 13.13 9.15
CA GLY A 328 22.88 12.86 7.83
C GLY A 328 22.37 11.57 7.18
N GLY A 329 21.11 11.21 7.43
CA GLY A 329 20.45 10.10 6.74
C GLY A 329 20.19 10.39 5.25
N LEU A 330 19.98 9.34 4.47
CA LEU A 330 19.58 9.42 3.06
C LEU A 330 18.05 9.59 2.95
N LEU A 331 17.41 8.76 2.13
CA LEU A 331 15.99 8.87 1.80
C LEU A 331 15.19 7.72 2.40
N THR A 332 13.95 7.98 2.78
CA THR A 332 13.05 6.96 3.34
C THR A 332 11.59 7.32 3.10
N THR A 333 10.70 6.34 3.04
CA THR A 333 9.25 6.54 3.16
C THR A 333 8.88 6.88 4.61
N LEU A 334 7.64 7.30 4.85
CA LEU A 334 7.09 7.34 6.20
C LEU A 334 5.57 7.18 6.16
N CYS A 335 5.05 6.23 6.91
CA CYS A 335 3.63 6.03 7.15
C CYS A 335 3.37 6.03 8.65
N VAL A 336 2.47 6.91 9.12
CA VAL A 336 2.13 7.05 10.54
C VAL A 336 0.62 6.99 10.71
N ALA A 337 0.17 6.14 11.64
CA ALA A 337 -1.23 5.92 11.93
C ALA A 337 -1.52 6.13 13.43
N VAL A 338 -2.61 6.84 13.74
CA VAL A 338 -3.06 7.13 15.10
C VAL A 338 -4.50 6.67 15.26
N ALA A 339 -4.72 5.71 16.16
CA ALA A 339 -6.05 5.20 16.50
C ALA A 339 -6.55 5.90 17.77
N LEU A 340 -7.69 6.58 17.69
CA LEU A 340 -8.19 7.51 18.71
C LEU A 340 -9.67 7.28 19.00
N PRO A 341 -10.09 7.30 20.28
CA PRO A 341 -11.49 7.11 20.64
C PRO A 341 -12.32 8.35 20.28
N VAL A 342 -13.49 8.13 19.69
CA VAL A 342 -14.43 9.19 19.31
C VAL A 342 -15.21 9.64 20.54
N LYS A 343 -15.39 10.95 20.71
CA LYS A 343 -16.16 11.50 21.83
C LYS A 343 -17.61 11.01 21.77
N ASN A 344 -18.15 10.60 22.92
CA ASN A 344 -19.53 10.15 23.07
C ASN A 344 -19.92 8.98 22.12
N SER A 345 -18.97 8.09 21.83
CA SER A 345 -19.19 6.93 20.96
C SER A 345 -18.32 5.76 21.41
N ASP A 346 -18.75 4.53 21.07
CA ASP A 346 -17.93 3.32 21.21
C ASP A 346 -17.07 3.06 19.96
N ALA A 347 -16.99 4.03 19.05
CA ALA A 347 -16.16 3.95 17.86
C ALA A 347 -14.78 4.59 18.08
N TRP A 348 -13.83 4.17 17.27
CA TRP A 348 -12.53 4.82 17.11
C TRP A 348 -12.44 5.43 15.71
N VAL A 349 -11.59 6.43 15.59
CA VAL A 349 -11.15 6.99 14.32
C VAL A 349 -9.68 6.68 14.12
N LEU A 350 -9.34 6.24 12.92
CA LEU A 350 -7.97 6.04 12.48
C LEU A 350 -7.56 7.21 11.60
N CYS A 351 -6.57 7.98 12.03
CA CYS A 351 -5.95 9.06 11.26
C CYS A 351 -4.59 8.60 10.75
N VAL A 352 -4.34 8.69 9.44
CA VAL A 352 -3.10 8.24 8.81
C VAL A 352 -2.50 9.38 8.00
N CYS A 353 -1.20 9.59 8.12
CA CYS A 353 -0.43 10.41 7.18
C CYS A 353 0.65 9.54 6.54
N ASN A 354 0.82 9.66 5.23
CA ASN A 354 1.71 8.81 4.44
C ASN A 354 2.48 9.60 3.39
N VAL A 355 3.77 9.31 3.24
CA VAL A 355 4.63 9.67 2.11
C VAL A 355 5.39 8.42 1.68
N GLY A 356 5.39 8.15 0.38
CA GLY A 356 5.94 6.92 -0.15
C GLY A 356 4.91 5.79 -0.23
N ASP A 357 5.37 4.55 -0.24
CA ASP A 357 4.58 3.38 -0.60
C ASP A 357 4.56 2.28 0.49
N SER A 358 4.83 2.69 1.72
CA SER A 358 4.52 1.94 2.94
C SER A 358 3.03 2.11 3.28
N LEU A 359 2.25 1.05 3.15
CA LEU A 359 0.78 1.15 3.13
C LEU A 359 0.15 0.79 4.49
N CYS A 360 -0.93 1.48 4.84
CA CYS A 360 -1.70 1.22 6.06
C CYS A 360 -3.00 0.49 5.75
N PHE A 361 -3.34 -0.50 6.58
CA PHE A 361 -4.49 -1.37 6.42
C PHE A 361 -5.26 -1.53 7.73
N VAL A 362 -6.54 -1.92 7.60
CA VAL A 362 -7.35 -2.40 8.71
C VAL A 362 -7.86 -3.80 8.38
N PHE A 363 -7.70 -4.72 9.33
CA PHE A 363 -8.36 -6.01 9.33
C PHE A 363 -9.49 -6.03 10.36
N ASN A 364 -10.67 -6.42 9.91
CA ASN A 364 -11.82 -6.75 10.74
C ASN A 364 -12.41 -8.08 10.26
N GLU A 365 -12.88 -8.92 11.17
CA GLU A 365 -13.37 -10.27 10.81
C GLU A 365 -14.62 -10.26 9.90
N SER A 366 -15.43 -9.19 9.98
CA SER A 366 -16.66 -9.01 9.20
C SER A 366 -16.39 -8.36 7.84
N TYR A 367 -15.48 -7.38 7.78
CA TYR A 367 -15.18 -6.58 6.58
C TYR A 367 -14.00 -7.15 5.77
N GLY A 368 -13.12 -7.91 6.42
CA GLY A 368 -11.82 -8.35 5.91
C GLY A 368 -10.76 -7.25 5.96
N VAL A 369 -9.72 -7.40 5.15
CA VAL A 369 -8.64 -6.40 4.99
C VAL A 369 -9.09 -5.31 4.03
N ARG A 370 -8.88 -4.04 4.42
CA ARG A 370 -9.03 -2.84 3.59
C ARG A 370 -7.78 -1.97 3.71
N GLU A 371 -7.38 -1.32 2.62
CA GLU A 371 -6.31 -0.34 2.63
C GLU A 371 -6.87 1.05 2.97
N VAL A 372 -6.18 1.81 3.82
CA VAL A 372 -6.54 3.17 4.26
C VAL A 372 -5.81 4.24 3.43
N THR A 373 -4.63 3.90 2.90
CA THR A 373 -3.74 4.78 2.12
C THR A 373 -4.09 4.84 0.63
N LEU A 374 -5.32 4.49 0.23
CA LEU A 374 -5.75 4.39 -1.18
C LEU A 374 -5.50 5.64 -2.01
N ALA A 375 -5.53 6.83 -1.40
CA ALA A 375 -5.32 8.11 -2.10
C ALA A 375 -3.83 8.51 -2.20
N SER A 376 -2.90 7.70 -1.68
CA SER A 376 -1.45 7.90 -1.87
C SER A 376 -0.95 7.42 -3.23
N HIS A 377 -1.78 6.67 -3.96
CA HIS A 377 -1.44 6.15 -5.29
C HIS A 377 -2.69 5.94 -6.13
N ASP A 378 -2.56 5.98 -7.46
CA ASP A 378 -3.70 5.77 -8.35
C ASP A 378 -3.97 4.27 -8.56
N ILE A 379 -5.01 3.75 -7.89
CA ILE A 379 -5.46 2.35 -8.02
C ILE A 379 -6.00 2.00 -9.42
N GLY A 380 -6.34 3.02 -10.23
CA GLY A 380 -6.75 2.86 -11.62
C GLY A 380 -5.57 2.67 -12.57
N GLN A 381 -4.35 2.99 -12.12
CA GLN A 381 -3.12 2.88 -12.90
C GLN A 381 -2.28 1.68 -12.46
N MET A 382 -1.46 1.17 -13.37
CA MET A 382 -0.50 0.12 -13.03
C MET A 382 0.64 0.73 -12.22
N ARG A 383 0.69 0.43 -10.91
CA ARG A 383 1.79 0.84 -10.03
C ARG A 383 3.15 0.31 -10.54
N ASP A 384 4.14 1.20 -10.64
CA ASP A 384 5.56 0.83 -10.78
C ASP A 384 6.11 0.51 -9.39
N MET A 385 6.48 -0.74 -9.17
CA MET A 385 6.98 -1.25 -7.87
C MET A 385 8.41 -0.82 -7.53
N ARG A 386 8.99 0.05 -8.35
CA ARG A 386 10.32 0.65 -8.11
C ARG A 386 10.23 2.11 -7.70
N ASP A 387 9.04 2.70 -7.82
CA ASP A 387 8.81 4.10 -7.51
C ASP A 387 7.90 4.19 -6.29
N ALA A 388 8.46 4.72 -5.20
CA ALA A 388 7.71 4.96 -3.98
C ALA A 388 6.74 6.16 -4.11
N GLY A 389 6.91 7.00 -5.14
CA GLY A 389 6.15 8.22 -5.40
C GLY A 389 6.57 9.43 -4.56
N GLY A 390 7.09 9.22 -3.34
CA GLY A 390 7.60 10.26 -2.46
C GLY A 390 8.52 9.71 -1.39
N ALA A 391 9.34 10.58 -0.81
CA ALA A 391 10.31 10.21 0.23
C ALA A 391 10.67 11.42 1.11
N LEU A 392 10.93 11.17 2.38
CA LEU A 392 11.61 12.10 3.28
C LEU A 392 13.12 11.97 3.13
N GLY A 393 13.82 13.07 3.44
CA GLY A 393 15.28 13.16 3.39
C GLY A 393 15.73 14.16 2.33
N PRO A 394 17.04 14.37 2.14
CA PRO A 394 17.58 15.42 1.26
C PRO A 394 17.56 15.00 -0.22
N VAL A 395 16.38 14.97 -0.86
CA VAL A 395 16.22 14.54 -2.26
C VAL A 395 17.02 15.44 -3.22
N ASP A 396 16.94 16.76 -3.02
CA ASP A 396 17.68 17.78 -3.77
C ASP A 396 18.80 18.42 -2.91
N GLY A 397 19.22 17.72 -1.86
CA GLY A 397 20.22 18.18 -0.90
C GLY A 397 19.63 18.74 0.39
N ARG A 398 18.35 19.17 0.42
CA ARG A 398 17.67 19.54 1.68
C ARG A 398 16.20 19.15 1.74
N ASN A 399 15.46 19.25 0.64
CA ASN A 399 14.01 19.13 0.65
C ASN A 399 13.56 17.67 0.47
N PRO A 400 12.43 17.29 1.08
CA PRO A 400 11.78 16.01 0.82
C PRO A 400 11.01 16.03 -0.51
N GLN A 401 10.61 14.85 -0.98
CA GLN A 401 9.67 14.71 -2.10
C GLN A 401 8.28 14.32 -1.58
N LEU A 402 7.35 15.27 -1.54
CA LEU A 402 6.04 15.14 -0.91
C LEU A 402 4.87 14.96 -1.90
N GLN A 403 5.17 14.59 -3.14
CA GLN A 403 4.20 14.57 -4.25
C GLN A 403 2.97 13.71 -3.94
N ASN A 404 3.19 12.55 -3.31
CA ASN A 404 2.15 11.63 -2.87
C ASN A 404 1.83 11.71 -1.36
N LEU A 405 2.22 12.81 -0.69
CA LEU A 405 1.81 13.05 0.70
C LEU A 405 0.29 13.05 0.76
N THR A 406 -0.27 12.22 1.65
CA THR A 406 -1.72 12.07 1.80
C THR A 406 -2.08 11.88 3.26
N CYS A 407 -3.12 12.59 3.69
CA CYS A 407 -3.82 12.37 4.96
C CYS A 407 -5.08 11.54 4.68
N SER A 408 -5.26 10.43 5.39
CA SER A 408 -6.43 9.55 5.28
C SER A 408 -7.10 9.35 6.63
N MET A 409 -8.42 9.16 6.62
CA MET A 409 -9.21 8.90 7.82
C MET A 409 -10.26 7.82 7.57
N THR A 410 -10.47 6.92 8.54
CA THR A 410 -11.59 5.97 8.52
C THR A 410 -12.04 5.63 9.93
N PHE A 411 -13.30 5.21 10.08
CA PHE A 411 -13.80 4.68 11.34
C PHE A 411 -13.37 3.22 11.52
N ILE A 412 -13.08 2.87 12.77
CA ILE A 412 -12.62 1.56 13.22
C ILE A 412 -13.33 1.18 14.52
N GLU A 413 -13.46 -0.11 14.75
CA GLU A 413 -14.19 -0.66 15.90
C GLU A 413 -13.23 -1.31 16.91
N GLN A 414 -13.70 -1.48 18.14
CA GLN A 414 -12.97 -2.28 19.13
C GLN A 414 -12.71 -3.69 18.60
N GLY A 415 -11.47 -4.15 18.72
CA GLY A 415 -11.00 -5.45 18.25
C GLY A 415 -10.42 -5.45 16.84
N ASP A 416 -10.62 -4.38 16.06
CA ASP A 416 -9.97 -4.19 14.76
C ASP A 416 -8.44 -4.23 14.89
N LEU A 417 -7.78 -4.80 13.88
CA LEU A 417 -6.33 -4.76 13.77
C LEU A 417 -5.94 -3.73 12.73
N VAL A 418 -5.28 -2.66 13.17
CA VAL A 418 -4.60 -1.69 12.31
C VAL A 418 -3.18 -2.19 12.08
N PHE A 419 -2.71 -2.16 10.84
CA PHE A 419 -1.33 -2.53 10.55
C PHE A 419 -0.74 -1.75 9.38
N ILE A 420 0.56 -1.51 9.43
CA ILE A 420 1.33 -0.85 8.37
C ILE A 420 2.35 -1.84 7.83
N THR A 421 2.57 -1.86 6.52
CA THR A 421 3.54 -2.75 5.86
C THR A 421 4.50 -1.98 4.97
N SER A 422 5.77 -2.39 4.91
CA SER A 422 6.67 -1.98 3.81
C SER A 422 6.26 -2.61 2.48
N ASP A 423 6.87 -2.16 1.38
CA ASP A 423 6.63 -2.72 0.06
C ASP A 423 7.11 -4.18 -0.05
N GLY A 424 8.14 -4.57 0.71
CA GLY A 424 8.64 -5.94 0.78
C GLY A 424 7.61 -6.93 1.29
N VAL A 425 6.58 -6.46 1.99
CA VAL A 425 5.39 -7.26 2.30
C VAL A 425 4.32 -7.04 1.25
N SER A 426 3.82 -5.82 1.09
CA SER A 426 2.62 -5.55 0.26
C SER A 426 2.79 -5.97 -1.20
N ASP A 427 3.96 -5.75 -1.82
CA ASP A 427 4.24 -6.18 -3.19
C ASP A 427 4.23 -7.70 -3.33
N ASN A 428 4.63 -8.45 -2.31
CA ASN A 428 4.58 -9.91 -2.35
C ASN A 428 3.13 -10.43 -2.34
N PHE A 429 2.15 -9.65 -1.86
CA PHE A 429 0.73 -9.99 -1.95
C PHE A 429 0.12 -9.67 -3.32
N ASP A 430 0.81 -8.89 -4.15
CA ASP A 430 0.37 -8.52 -5.47
C ASP A 430 0.28 -9.73 -6.42
N PRO A 431 -0.79 -9.81 -7.24
CA PRO A 431 -1.01 -10.99 -8.06
C PRO A 431 -0.07 -11.20 -9.24
N VAL A 432 0.53 -10.12 -9.73
CA VAL A 432 1.52 -10.14 -10.79
C VAL A 432 2.90 -10.50 -10.22
N VAL A 433 3.25 -9.98 -9.04
CA VAL A 433 4.50 -10.36 -8.34
C VAL A 433 4.51 -11.82 -7.94
N GLY A 434 3.38 -12.33 -7.46
CA GLY A 434 3.23 -13.75 -7.15
C GLY A 434 3.16 -14.68 -8.38
N LYS A 435 3.21 -14.13 -9.61
CA LYS A 435 3.21 -14.86 -10.89
C LYS A 435 2.01 -15.78 -11.11
N PHE A 436 0.83 -15.40 -10.60
CA PHE A 436 -0.42 -16.13 -10.84
C PHE A 436 -1.46 -15.30 -11.61
N CYS A 437 -1.16 -14.02 -11.91
CA CYS A 437 -1.87 -13.20 -12.87
C CYS A 437 -0.87 -12.48 -13.80
N VAL A 438 -1.36 -11.99 -14.93
CA VAL A 438 -0.62 -11.11 -15.86
C VAL A 438 -1.40 -9.81 -16.10
N ILE A 439 -0.69 -8.74 -16.45
CA ILE A 439 -1.32 -7.46 -16.75
C ILE A 439 -2.05 -7.55 -18.09
N LYS A 440 -3.31 -7.08 -18.12
CA LYS A 440 -4.06 -6.92 -19.36
C LYS A 440 -3.41 -5.81 -20.22
N ARG A 441 -2.73 -6.19 -21.31
CA ARG A 441 -2.17 -5.21 -22.26
C ARG A 441 -3.30 -4.50 -23.00
N THR A 442 -3.27 -3.18 -23.03
CA THR A 442 -4.13 -2.36 -23.89
C THR A 442 -3.52 -2.30 -25.30
N ASP A 443 -4.35 -2.19 -26.34
CA ASP A 443 -3.89 -2.25 -27.74
C ASP A 443 -2.87 -1.15 -28.12
N THR A 444 -2.75 -0.08 -27.33
CA THR A 444 -1.74 0.97 -27.44
C THR A 444 -0.30 0.50 -27.23
N ASP A 445 -0.07 -0.62 -26.51
CA ASP A 445 1.28 -1.16 -26.28
C ASP A 445 1.86 -1.91 -27.50
N LYS A 446 1.03 -2.17 -28.52
CA LYS A 446 1.46 -2.88 -29.73
C LYS A 446 2.29 -1.98 -30.66
N GLU A 447 2.05 -0.66 -30.68
CA GLU A 447 2.77 0.26 -31.58
C GLU A 447 4.19 0.61 -31.07
N ASN A 448 4.40 0.63 -29.75
CA ASN A 448 5.73 0.91 -29.17
C ASN A 448 6.70 -0.29 -29.19
N THR A 449 6.24 -1.48 -29.60
CA THR A 449 7.12 -2.65 -29.77
C THR A 449 7.55 -2.84 -31.24
N THR A 450 7.10 -1.98 -32.16
CA THR A 450 7.43 -2.06 -33.60
C THR A 450 8.52 -1.09 -34.08
N THR A 451 9.08 -0.24 -33.21
CA THR A 451 10.13 0.73 -33.59
C THR A 451 11.51 0.34 -33.03
N THR A 452 11.92 -0.92 -33.19
CA THR A 452 13.35 -1.30 -33.29
C THR A 452 13.50 -2.62 -34.06
N SER A 453 13.04 -2.66 -35.31
CA SER A 453 13.43 -3.72 -36.25
C SER A 453 14.22 -3.12 -37.39
N GLY A 454 15.55 -3.11 -37.22
CA GLY A 454 16.50 -2.82 -38.28
C GLY A 454 16.37 -3.82 -39.42
N ASP A 455 16.33 -3.27 -40.63
CA ASP A 455 16.18 -3.94 -41.92
C ASP A 455 16.92 -5.28 -42.04
N LYS A 456 16.18 -6.33 -42.39
CA LYS A 456 16.74 -7.48 -43.11
C LYS A 456 15.84 -7.84 -44.28
N LYS A 457 16.24 -7.36 -45.46
CA LYS A 457 15.78 -7.83 -46.77
C LYS A 457 15.85 -9.36 -46.84
N ALA A 458 14.77 -9.94 -47.35
CA ALA A 458 14.69 -11.34 -47.71
C ALA A 458 15.75 -11.69 -48.75
N VAL A 459 16.60 -12.66 -48.43
CA VAL A 459 17.40 -13.40 -49.43
C VAL A 459 17.05 -14.87 -49.26
N SER A 460 16.37 -15.40 -50.26
CA SER A 460 16.08 -16.83 -50.41
C SER A 460 17.36 -17.57 -50.77
N VAL A 461 17.81 -18.50 -49.91
CA VAL A 461 18.75 -19.54 -50.31
C VAL A 461 18.28 -20.88 -49.77
N THR A 462 17.86 -21.74 -50.69
CA THR A 462 17.64 -23.17 -50.52
C THR A 462 18.96 -23.90 -50.25
N VAL A 463 19.10 -24.59 -49.10
CA VAL A 463 20.02 -25.73 -48.97
C VAL A 463 19.37 -26.80 -48.09
N LYS A 464 19.53 -28.04 -48.54
CA LYS A 464 19.00 -29.30 -48.02
C LYS A 464 19.60 -29.71 -46.66
N ASP A 465 18.72 -30.22 -45.82
CA ASP A 465 18.81 -31.42 -44.96
C ASP A 465 20.18 -31.94 -44.49
N ASN A 466 20.34 -32.01 -43.16
CA ASN A 466 20.87 -33.21 -42.49
C ASN A 466 20.46 -33.19 -41.01
N GLY A 467 19.68 -34.20 -40.63
CA GLY A 467 19.15 -34.37 -39.29
C GLY A 467 20.19 -34.71 -38.22
N ARG A 468 19.87 -34.24 -37.01
CA ARG A 468 20.07 -34.79 -35.66
C ARG A 468 19.87 -33.60 -34.72
N ASP A 469 18.95 -33.75 -33.75
CA ASP A 469 18.68 -32.85 -32.59
C ASP A 469 17.20 -32.44 -32.39
N GLU A 470 16.24 -33.14 -32.99
CA GLU A 470 14.80 -32.90 -32.69
C GLU A 470 14.27 -33.64 -31.44
N GLU A 471 15.08 -34.38 -30.70
CA GLU A 471 14.57 -35.21 -29.58
C GLU A 471 14.59 -34.52 -28.20
N PHE A 472 15.30 -33.39 -28.03
CA PHE A 472 15.34 -32.65 -26.75
C PHE A 472 14.38 -31.46 -26.64
N ALA A 473 13.57 -31.19 -27.68
CA ALA A 473 12.61 -30.07 -27.70
C ALA A 473 11.15 -30.48 -27.44
N ARG A 474 10.90 -31.66 -26.87
CA ARG A 474 9.57 -32.04 -26.34
C ARG A 474 9.44 -31.78 -24.85
N THR A 475 9.84 -30.59 -24.41
CA THR A 475 9.46 -30.08 -23.09
C THR A 475 8.02 -29.60 -23.17
N ARG A 476 7.14 -30.42 -22.56
CA ARG A 476 5.71 -30.22 -22.27
C ARG A 476 5.20 -28.78 -22.43
N ARG A 477 4.34 -28.56 -23.43
CA ARG A 477 3.43 -27.40 -23.47
C ARG A 477 2.44 -27.47 -22.30
N CYS A 478 2.75 -26.86 -21.16
CA CYS A 478 1.71 -26.45 -20.22
C CYS A 478 1.05 -25.17 -20.77
N LYS A 479 -0.12 -25.34 -21.39
CA LYS A 479 -1.01 -24.29 -21.93
C LYS A 479 -1.80 -23.55 -20.83
N ALA A 480 -1.22 -23.34 -19.65
CA ALA A 480 -1.88 -22.54 -18.61
C ALA A 480 -1.59 -21.07 -18.90
N THR A 481 -2.47 -20.41 -19.66
CA THR A 481 -2.46 -18.95 -19.75
C THR A 481 -2.85 -18.41 -18.39
N LEU A 482 -1.98 -17.63 -17.75
CA LEU A 482 -2.31 -16.96 -16.50
C LEU A 482 -3.47 -15.97 -16.74
N PRO A 483 -4.39 -15.81 -15.78
CA PRO A 483 -5.48 -14.86 -15.90
C PRO A 483 -4.96 -13.42 -16.02
N CYS A 484 -5.59 -12.64 -16.90
CA CYS A 484 -5.30 -11.22 -17.08
C CYS A 484 -6.08 -10.39 -16.05
N VAL A 485 -5.44 -9.39 -15.46
CA VAL A 485 -6.06 -8.46 -14.50
C VAL A 485 -5.81 -7.02 -14.90
N ASP A 486 -6.78 -6.15 -14.61
CA ASP A 486 -6.60 -4.70 -14.60
C ASP A 486 -6.10 -4.22 -13.22
N ALA A 487 -5.87 -2.90 -13.08
CA ALA A 487 -5.27 -2.33 -11.87
C ALA A 487 -6.18 -2.47 -10.64
N LEU A 488 -7.49 -2.27 -10.81
CA LEU A 488 -8.47 -2.42 -9.73
C LEU A 488 -8.60 -3.88 -9.27
N GLN A 489 -8.67 -4.82 -10.22
CA GLN A 489 -8.69 -6.25 -9.92
C GLN A 489 -7.40 -6.71 -9.23
N ARG A 490 -6.26 -6.18 -9.65
CA ARG A 490 -4.94 -6.45 -9.06
C ARG A 490 -4.93 -6.07 -7.58
N HIS A 491 -5.39 -4.86 -7.26
CA HIS A 491 -5.51 -4.37 -5.88
C HIS A 491 -6.51 -5.19 -5.05
N GLU A 492 -7.71 -5.49 -5.58
CA GLU A 492 -8.72 -6.29 -4.85
C GLU A 492 -8.20 -7.71 -4.53
N LEU A 493 -7.51 -8.36 -5.47
CA LEU A 493 -6.94 -9.70 -5.26
C LEU A 493 -5.83 -9.69 -4.21
N MET A 494 -5.04 -8.61 -4.13
CA MET A 494 -4.05 -8.41 -3.07
C MET A 494 -4.74 -8.40 -1.70
N LEU A 495 -5.79 -7.58 -1.52
CA LEU A 495 -6.54 -7.50 -0.26
C LEU A 495 -7.21 -8.83 0.12
N LEU A 496 -7.80 -9.53 -0.85
CA LEU A 496 -8.40 -10.85 -0.63
C LEU A 496 -7.37 -11.88 -0.16
N ARG A 497 -6.16 -11.83 -0.71
CA ARG A 497 -5.06 -12.69 -0.31
C ARG A 497 -4.53 -12.34 1.08
N MET A 498 -4.31 -11.06 1.37
CA MET A 498 -3.95 -10.61 2.71
C MET A 498 -4.96 -11.13 3.73
N ASN A 499 -6.26 -10.99 3.44
CA ASN A 499 -7.32 -11.50 4.29
C ASN A 499 -7.27 -13.03 4.49
N ASP A 500 -7.03 -13.82 3.44
CA ASP A 500 -6.89 -15.29 3.59
C ASP A 500 -5.71 -15.65 4.50
N ILE A 501 -4.56 -15.01 4.29
CA ILE A 501 -3.33 -15.27 5.07
C ILE A 501 -3.48 -14.82 6.52
N VAL A 502 -4.12 -13.69 6.78
CA VAL A 502 -4.42 -13.24 8.14
C VAL A 502 -5.29 -14.25 8.88
N LEU A 503 -6.36 -14.75 8.23
CA LEU A 503 -7.32 -15.68 8.85
C LEU A 503 -6.79 -17.12 8.99
N ASN A 504 -6.07 -17.61 7.99
CA ASN A 504 -5.74 -19.03 7.85
C ASN A 504 -4.25 -19.35 7.96
N GLY A 505 -3.38 -18.33 7.97
CA GLY A 505 -1.93 -18.52 7.88
C GLY A 505 -1.49 -19.10 6.52
N PHE A 506 -0.19 -19.42 6.42
CA PHE A 506 0.40 -19.98 5.20
C PHE A 506 0.53 -21.53 5.22
N GLN A 507 0.72 -22.14 6.39
CA GLN A 507 1.00 -23.57 6.50
C GLN A 507 -0.27 -24.44 6.43
N THR A 508 -0.14 -25.59 5.76
CA THR A 508 -1.08 -26.71 5.84
C THR A 508 -0.99 -27.36 7.21
N ALA A 509 -1.65 -26.79 8.22
CA ALA A 509 -2.03 -27.63 9.35
C ALA A 509 -2.96 -28.70 8.78
N GLU A 510 -2.51 -29.96 8.78
CA GLU A 510 -3.42 -31.10 8.84
C GLU A 510 -4.41 -30.75 9.95
N ARG A 511 -5.63 -30.42 9.56
CA ARG A 511 -6.67 -30.08 10.53
C ARG A 511 -6.96 -31.39 11.25
N ASP A 512 -6.29 -31.61 12.37
CA ASP A 512 -6.81 -32.52 13.38
C ASP A 512 -8.26 -32.12 13.61
N ASP A 513 -9.15 -33.10 13.50
CA ASP A 513 -10.61 -32.99 13.46
C ASP A 513 -11.22 -32.52 14.80
N ALA A 514 -10.43 -31.80 15.60
CA ALA A 514 -10.84 -31.18 16.84
C ALA A 514 -11.58 -29.88 16.55
N THR A 515 -12.76 -29.76 17.15
CA THR A 515 -13.71 -28.64 17.10
C THR A 515 -13.09 -27.27 16.81
N PRO A 516 -13.59 -26.49 15.84
CA PRO A 516 -13.03 -25.19 15.50
C PRO A 516 -13.32 -24.19 16.62
N GLN A 517 -12.41 -24.05 17.59
CA GLN A 517 -12.36 -22.84 18.38
C GLN A 517 -11.94 -21.70 17.44
N LYS A 518 -12.79 -20.66 17.35
CA LYS A 518 -12.49 -19.44 16.60
C LYS A 518 -11.30 -18.76 17.28
N LYS A 519 -10.09 -19.00 16.78
CA LYS A 519 -8.88 -18.38 17.33
C LYS A 519 -8.89 -16.90 17.00
N THR A 520 -8.93 -16.04 18.01
CA THR A 520 -8.79 -14.59 17.84
C THR A 520 -7.43 -14.28 17.21
N ILE A 521 -7.43 -13.54 16.11
CA ILE A 521 -6.19 -13.15 15.42
C ILE A 521 -5.51 -12.05 16.22
N THR A 522 -4.27 -12.27 16.67
CA THR A 522 -3.43 -11.32 17.43
C THR A 522 -2.55 -10.46 16.52
N ALA A 523 -2.06 -9.34 17.03
CA ALA A 523 -1.10 -8.49 16.33
C ALA A 523 0.15 -9.28 15.88
N GLY A 524 0.72 -10.08 16.77
CA GLY A 524 1.88 -10.93 16.48
C GLY A 524 1.59 -12.01 15.45
N SER A 525 0.44 -12.70 15.54
CA SER A 525 0.06 -13.69 14.52
C SER A 525 -0.17 -13.06 13.14
N LEU A 526 -0.70 -11.83 13.08
CA LEU A 526 -0.86 -11.09 11.84
C LEU A 526 0.50 -10.76 11.23
N CYS A 527 1.40 -10.13 12.00
CA CYS A 527 2.76 -9.80 11.56
C CYS A 527 3.51 -11.04 11.07
N HIS A 528 3.47 -12.13 11.84
CA HIS A 528 4.10 -13.39 11.48
C HIS A 528 3.55 -13.96 10.17
N ASN A 529 2.22 -14.05 10.02
CA ASN A 529 1.59 -14.65 8.84
C ASN A 529 1.94 -13.88 7.56
N LEU A 530 1.91 -12.54 7.61
CA LEU A 530 2.21 -11.70 6.45
C LEU A 530 3.67 -11.81 6.03
N VAL A 531 4.60 -11.70 6.97
CA VAL A 531 6.04 -11.82 6.71
C VAL A 531 6.40 -13.24 6.25
N GLN A 532 5.83 -14.27 6.90
CA GLN A 532 6.06 -15.66 6.53
C GLN A 532 5.60 -15.93 5.10
N PHE A 533 4.45 -15.39 4.69
CA PHE A 533 3.97 -15.51 3.31
C PHE A 533 4.97 -14.88 2.32
N ALA A 534 5.39 -13.63 2.54
CA ALA A 534 6.34 -12.95 1.67
C ALA A 534 7.68 -13.69 1.58
N HIS A 535 8.16 -14.20 2.72
CA HIS A 535 9.35 -15.04 2.78
C HIS A 535 9.19 -16.32 1.97
N GLN A 536 8.09 -17.06 2.12
CA GLN A 536 7.91 -18.32 1.39
C GLN A 536 7.73 -18.11 -0.12
N LEU A 537 7.02 -17.05 -0.52
CA LEU A 537 6.81 -16.72 -1.93
C LEU A 537 8.13 -16.42 -2.66
N SER A 538 9.05 -15.73 -2.00
CA SER A 538 10.36 -15.33 -2.54
C SER A 538 11.46 -16.39 -2.40
N MET A 539 11.17 -17.53 -1.78
CA MET A 539 12.17 -18.57 -1.46
C MET A 539 12.90 -19.12 -2.69
N ALA A 540 12.19 -19.35 -3.81
CA ALA A 540 12.80 -19.87 -5.03
C ALA A 540 13.83 -18.90 -5.64
N LYS A 541 13.56 -17.59 -5.56
CA LYS A 541 14.49 -16.54 -5.99
C LYS A 541 15.75 -16.53 -5.13
N ARG A 542 15.58 -16.53 -3.80
CA ARG A 542 16.72 -16.61 -2.87
C ARG A 542 17.58 -17.83 -3.16
N ARG A 543 17.01 -19.03 -3.18
CA ARG A 543 17.77 -20.28 -3.44
C ARG A 543 18.56 -20.24 -4.75
N THR A 544 18.03 -19.58 -5.78
CA THR A 544 18.75 -19.41 -7.06
C THR A 544 19.94 -18.48 -6.94
N LEU A 545 19.84 -17.42 -6.12
CA LEU A 545 20.91 -16.46 -5.85
C LEU A 545 21.91 -16.96 -4.79
N GLU A 546 21.51 -17.92 -3.97
CA GLU A 546 22.33 -18.60 -2.95
C GLU A 546 23.13 -19.78 -3.53
N ASP A 547 23.03 -20.05 -4.83
CA ASP A 547 23.77 -21.11 -5.50
C ASP A 547 25.29 -20.83 -5.44
N PRO A 548 26.09 -21.68 -4.76
CA PRO A 548 27.54 -21.51 -4.65
C PRO A 548 28.25 -21.46 -6.01
N GLU A 549 27.69 -22.06 -7.06
CA GLU A 549 28.27 -22.04 -8.40
C GLU A 549 28.35 -20.62 -9.00
N LEU A 550 27.47 -19.72 -8.55
CA LEU A 550 27.49 -18.31 -8.96
C LEU A 550 28.72 -17.56 -8.42
N TYR A 551 29.33 -18.05 -7.35
CA TYR A 551 30.43 -17.37 -6.63
C TYR A 551 31.78 -18.03 -6.84
N LYS A 552 31.87 -19.07 -7.66
CA LYS A 552 33.16 -19.67 -8.05
C LYS A 552 34.01 -18.63 -8.77
N ASN A 553 35.20 -18.35 -8.24
CA ASN A 553 36.23 -17.50 -8.85
C ASN A 553 36.92 -18.24 -10.00
N GLU A 554 36.16 -18.57 -11.04
CA GLU A 554 36.72 -18.97 -12.31
C GLU A 554 37.21 -17.72 -13.06
N LYS A 555 38.35 -17.81 -13.75
CA LYS A 555 38.85 -16.74 -14.63
C LYS A 555 37.96 -16.65 -15.89
N LEU A 556 36.70 -16.27 -15.69
CA LEU A 556 35.77 -16.00 -16.77
C LEU A 556 36.16 -14.69 -17.44
N SER A 557 36.01 -14.64 -18.77
CA SER A 557 36.08 -13.38 -19.48
C SER A 557 34.92 -12.46 -19.05
N LYS A 558 35.11 -11.14 -19.18
CA LYS A 558 34.03 -10.16 -18.93
C LYS A 558 32.75 -10.45 -19.72
N SER A 559 32.86 -11.08 -20.90
CA SER A 559 31.73 -11.47 -21.74
C SER A 559 30.94 -12.63 -21.14
N GLU A 560 31.63 -13.67 -20.67
CA GLU A 560 31.01 -14.84 -20.03
C GLU A 560 30.36 -14.47 -18.71
N GLU A 561 30.99 -13.59 -17.92
CA GLU A 561 30.42 -13.09 -16.68
C GLU A 561 29.11 -12.32 -16.94
N ARG A 562 29.09 -11.48 -17.98
CA ARG A 562 27.88 -10.76 -18.41
C ARG A 562 26.79 -11.71 -18.90
N ALA A 563 27.15 -12.73 -19.68
CA ALA A 563 26.21 -13.75 -20.16
C ALA A 563 25.60 -14.55 -18.99
N ARG A 564 26.42 -14.92 -18.01
CA ARG A 564 25.99 -15.60 -16.78
C ARG A 564 25.03 -14.73 -15.98
N ARG A 565 25.37 -13.46 -15.72
CA ARG A 565 24.47 -12.50 -15.03
C ARG A 565 23.15 -12.33 -15.78
N LYS A 566 23.17 -12.26 -17.12
CA LYS A 566 21.96 -12.17 -17.95
C LYS A 566 21.08 -13.42 -17.82
N MET A 567 21.68 -14.62 -17.82
CA MET A 567 20.95 -15.88 -17.63
C MET A 567 20.29 -15.94 -16.24
N VAL A 568 21.04 -15.63 -15.19
CA VAL A 568 20.54 -15.63 -13.80
C VAL A 568 19.41 -14.62 -13.64
N ARG A 569 19.59 -13.40 -14.16
CA ARG A 569 18.52 -12.37 -14.17
C ARG A 569 17.27 -12.84 -14.91
N GLY A 570 17.43 -13.56 -16.03
CA GLY A 570 16.32 -14.18 -16.76
C GLY A 570 15.55 -15.16 -15.88
N LYS A 571 16.23 -16.13 -15.27
CA LYS A 571 15.64 -17.11 -14.36
C LYS A 571 14.88 -16.45 -13.20
N ILE A 572 15.49 -15.46 -12.55
CA ILE A 572 14.88 -14.76 -11.40
C ILE A 572 13.65 -13.96 -11.82
N SER A 573 13.64 -13.36 -13.01
CA SER A 573 12.50 -12.55 -13.48
C SER A 573 11.21 -13.36 -13.67
N GLU A 574 11.33 -14.66 -13.92
CA GLU A 574 10.22 -15.59 -14.11
C GLU A 574 9.68 -16.14 -12.77
N MET A 575 10.49 -16.13 -11.72
CA MET A 575 10.10 -16.63 -10.40
C MET A 575 9.17 -15.64 -9.65
N PRO A 576 8.34 -16.14 -8.72
CA PRO A 576 7.47 -15.31 -7.91
C PRO A 576 8.18 -14.60 -6.77
N GLY A 577 7.56 -13.52 -6.29
CA GLY A 577 7.97 -12.75 -5.13
C GLY A 577 8.92 -11.59 -5.43
N LYS A 578 8.94 -10.58 -4.57
CA LYS A 578 9.91 -9.48 -4.58
C LYS A 578 10.95 -9.74 -3.48
N LEU A 579 12.22 -9.50 -3.77
CA LEU A 579 13.28 -9.51 -2.75
C LEU A 579 13.40 -8.09 -2.24
N ASP A 580 13.10 -7.90 -0.96
CA ASP A 580 13.22 -6.62 -0.28
C ASP A 580 13.39 -6.79 1.23
N HIS A 581 13.51 -5.69 1.97
CA HIS A 581 13.23 -5.70 3.40
C HIS A 581 11.71 -5.74 3.63
N ALA A 582 11.27 -6.64 4.50
CA ALA A 582 9.85 -6.90 4.74
C ALA A 582 9.50 -6.63 6.20
N SER A 583 8.72 -5.58 6.41
CA SER A 583 8.33 -5.09 7.73
C SER A 583 6.83 -4.95 7.88
N VAL A 584 6.31 -5.31 9.05
CA VAL A 584 4.92 -5.10 9.46
C VAL A 584 4.89 -4.63 10.91
N VAL A 585 4.07 -3.64 11.22
CA VAL A 585 3.71 -3.27 12.60
C VAL A 585 2.20 -3.27 12.74
N ALA A 586 1.69 -3.80 13.86
CA ALA A 586 0.26 -3.98 14.08
C ALA A 586 -0.18 -3.57 15.48
N TYR A 587 -1.42 -3.09 15.58
CA TYR A 587 -2.07 -2.65 16.79
C TYR A 587 -3.53 -3.11 16.80
N ARG A 588 -3.97 -3.71 17.91
CA ARG A 588 -5.38 -4.04 18.17
C ARG A 588 -6.06 -2.89 18.88
N VAL A 589 -7.09 -2.36 18.24
CA VAL A 589 -7.90 -1.24 18.71
C VAL A 589 -8.75 -1.66 19.92
N GLY A 590 -8.82 -0.79 20.92
CA GLY A 590 -9.73 -0.92 22.05
C GLY A 590 -9.14 -0.44 23.36
N TRP A 591 -9.95 -0.48 24.41
CA TRP A 591 -9.51 -0.21 25.78
C TRP A 591 -8.59 -1.32 26.29
N TRP A 592 -7.49 -0.95 26.94
CA TRP A 592 -6.53 -1.91 27.50
C TRP A 592 -7.11 -2.63 28.72
N ASP A 593 -7.55 -1.86 29.70
CA ASP A 593 -8.05 -2.36 30.99
C ASP A 593 -9.59 -2.48 31.04
N GLY A 594 -10.25 -2.45 29.87
CA GLY A 594 -11.71 -2.34 29.76
C GLY A 594 -12.19 -0.89 29.68
N GLN A 595 -13.41 -0.70 29.18
CA GLN A 595 -14.01 0.63 29.10
C GLN A 595 -14.29 1.13 30.53
N PRO A 596 -13.84 2.33 30.92
CA PRO A 596 -14.11 2.85 32.26
C PRO A 596 -15.61 2.98 32.52
N ASP A 597 -16.06 2.67 33.73
CA ASP A 597 -17.46 2.85 34.12
C ASP A 597 -17.87 4.35 34.14
N ASP A 598 -16.89 5.26 34.34
CA ASP A 598 -17.08 6.70 34.47
C ASP A 598 -17.04 7.45 33.13
N LEU A 599 -17.36 6.81 32.00
CA LEU A 599 -17.50 7.52 30.74
C LEU A 599 -18.76 8.40 30.78
N GLU A 600 -18.59 9.64 31.23
CA GLU A 600 -19.58 10.71 31.08
C GLU A 600 -19.80 10.95 29.58
N TYR A 601 -20.83 10.31 29.02
CA TYR A 601 -21.42 10.80 27.78
C TYR A 601 -22.07 12.13 28.13
N ASP A 602 -21.57 13.23 27.56
CA ASP A 602 -22.22 14.53 27.71
C ASP A 602 -23.69 14.36 27.27
N GLU A 603 -24.63 14.35 28.22
CA GLU A 603 -26.06 14.32 27.90
C GLU A 603 -26.33 15.52 27.01
N VAL A 604 -26.63 15.25 25.72
CA VAL A 604 -27.16 16.27 24.82
C VAL A 604 -28.49 16.70 25.43
N LYS A 605 -28.48 17.79 26.19
CA LYS A 605 -29.69 18.47 26.63
C LYS A 605 -30.41 18.94 25.39
N ILE A 606 -31.33 18.09 24.91
CA ILE A 606 -32.37 18.49 23.96
C ILE A 606 -33.22 19.51 24.72
N LEU A 607 -32.88 20.78 24.56
CA LEU A 607 -33.77 21.88 24.92
C LEU A 607 -35.02 21.71 24.06
N LYS A 608 -36.12 21.34 24.72
CA LYS A 608 -37.47 21.30 24.15
C LYS A 608 -37.94 22.68 23.72
#